data_AF-A0A1H3SED8-F1
#
_entry.id   AF-A0A1H3SED8-F1
#
_cell.length_a   1.000
_cell.length_b   1.000
_cell.length_c   1.000
_cell.angle_alpha   90.00
_cell.angle_beta   90.00
_cell.angle_gamma   90.00
#
_symmetry.space_group_name_H-M   'P 1'
#
loop_
_entity.id
_entity.type
_entity.pdbx_description
1 polymer ?
#
loop_
_entity_poly.entity_id
_entity_poly.type
_entity_poly.pdbx_seq_one_letter_code
_entity_poly.pdbx_strand_id
1 'polypeptide(L)'
;MPQVLQIAAILTATLGTGAATLSVMNEDIPDLAVPEGDWAATGALDGIAFRIYGEDLSSGAELKDEIIFRDGTFLSTDCEEYCNFGWSDYQTKEINGVVYFTTTAICPDAPHTVVWYGTVKGDEVAVDVTWTTRRWYWTNQIPIRSTGTVIPPDAVSG
;
A
#
# COMPACT_ATOMS: atom_id res chain seq x y z
N MET A 1 -59.45 -35.57 -48.53
CA MET A 1 -58.53 -34.78 -49.38
C MET A 1 -58.53 -33.36 -48.85
N PRO A 2 -57.43 -32.59 -48.88
CA PRO A 2 -56.11 -32.69 -48.24
C PRO A 2 -56.03 -31.83 -46.94
N GLN A 3 -55.07 -32.11 -46.03
CA GLN A 3 -53.94 -31.25 -45.57
C GLN A 3 -54.29 -29.77 -45.22
N VAL A 4 -53.76 -29.10 -44.20
CA VAL A 4 -52.41 -29.12 -43.63
C VAL A 4 -52.39 -28.33 -42.30
N LEU A 5 -51.31 -28.52 -41.54
CA LEU A 5 -50.57 -27.53 -40.74
C LEU A 5 -50.99 -27.28 -39.28
N GLN A 6 -50.26 -28.02 -38.43
CA GLN A 6 -49.94 -27.72 -37.04
C GLN A 6 -49.53 -26.25 -36.88
N ILE A 7 -50.17 -25.53 -35.96
CA ILE A 7 -49.64 -24.30 -35.39
C ILE A 7 -49.27 -24.63 -33.94
N ALA A 8 -47.97 -24.84 -33.73
CA ALA A 8 -47.40 -24.96 -32.40
C ALA A 8 -47.61 -23.65 -31.64
N ALA A 9 -48.18 -23.74 -30.44
CA ALA A 9 -48.29 -22.63 -29.51
C ALA A 9 -46.88 -22.23 -29.04
N ILE A 10 -46.42 -21.06 -29.47
CA ILE A 10 -45.22 -20.42 -28.92
C ILE A 10 -45.64 -19.76 -27.60
N LEU A 11 -45.62 -20.55 -26.53
CA LEU A 11 -45.52 -20.06 -25.16
C LEU A 11 -44.04 -20.11 -24.78
N THR A 12 -43.35 -18.98 -24.89
CA THR A 12 -42.04 -18.83 -24.24
C THR A 12 -41.90 -17.42 -23.70
N ALA A 13 -42.10 -17.38 -22.38
CA ALA A 13 -41.86 -16.34 -21.40
C ALA A 13 -41.00 -15.15 -21.85
N THR A 14 -41.63 -13.97 -21.93
CA THR A 14 -40.94 -12.69 -21.69
C THR A 14 -40.69 -12.54 -20.20
N LEU A 15 -39.64 -13.18 -19.68
CA LEU A 15 -39.12 -12.94 -18.34
C LEU A 15 -37.59 -12.97 -18.38
N GLY A 16 -36.96 -11.82 -18.08
CA GLY A 16 -35.59 -11.81 -17.57
C GLY A 16 -34.53 -11.01 -18.35
N THR A 17 -34.82 -9.81 -18.87
CA THR A 17 -33.74 -8.89 -19.30
C THR A 17 -33.45 -7.81 -18.25
N GLY A 18 -33.23 -8.21 -17.00
CA GLY A 18 -32.92 -7.22 -15.97
C GLY A 18 -32.54 -7.81 -14.62
N ALA A 19 -31.42 -8.51 -14.53
CA ALA A 19 -30.70 -8.74 -13.25
C ALA A 19 -29.34 -9.43 -13.47
N ALA A 20 -28.59 -9.03 -14.49
CA ALA A 20 -27.18 -9.38 -14.58
C ALA A 20 -26.38 -8.10 -14.85
N THR A 21 -26.54 -7.11 -13.97
CA THR A 21 -25.42 -6.20 -13.72
C THR A 21 -24.31 -7.08 -13.19
N LEU A 22 -23.39 -7.46 -14.09
CA LEU A 22 -22.17 -8.15 -13.77
C LEU A 22 -21.48 -7.33 -12.68
N SER A 23 -21.61 -7.76 -11.43
CA SER A 23 -20.65 -7.37 -10.40
C SER A 23 -19.37 -8.09 -10.76
N VAL A 24 -18.63 -7.54 -11.73
CA VAL A 24 -17.19 -7.73 -11.76
C VAL A 24 -16.72 -6.99 -10.52
N MET A 25 -16.82 -7.66 -9.36
CA MET A 25 -16.06 -7.27 -8.20
C MET A 25 -14.62 -7.39 -8.67
N ASN A 26 -13.99 -6.24 -8.94
CA ASN A 26 -12.56 -6.19 -9.08
C ASN A 26 -12.02 -6.83 -7.79
N GLU A 27 -11.33 -7.97 -7.90
CA GLU A 27 -10.78 -8.65 -6.74
C GLU A 27 -9.95 -7.61 -5.96
N ASP A 28 -10.22 -7.51 -4.65
CA ASP A 28 -9.52 -6.54 -3.82
C ASP A 28 -8.04 -6.89 -3.81
N ILE A 29 -7.20 -5.90 -4.12
CA ILE A 29 -5.76 -6.08 -4.17
C ILE A 29 -5.26 -6.00 -2.71
N PRO A 30 -4.64 -7.06 -2.16
CA PRO A 30 -4.12 -7.01 -0.80
C PRO A 30 -2.99 -5.98 -0.71
N ASP A 31 -2.82 -5.37 0.46
CA ASP A 31 -1.63 -4.53 0.72
C ASP A 31 -0.34 -5.35 0.66
N LEU A 32 0.79 -4.65 0.65
CA LEU A 32 2.12 -5.26 0.75
C LEU A 32 2.13 -6.32 1.86
N ALA A 33 2.43 -7.56 1.47
CA ALA A 33 2.56 -8.64 2.42
C ALA A 33 3.86 -8.46 3.23
N VAL A 34 3.71 -8.18 4.51
CA VAL A 34 4.83 -8.13 5.45
C VAL A 34 5.19 -9.57 5.88
N PRO A 35 6.45 -10.02 5.73
CA PRO A 35 6.84 -11.36 6.14
C PRO A 35 6.59 -11.60 7.64
N GLU A 36 6.01 -12.76 7.97
CA GLU A 36 5.80 -13.19 9.34
C GLU A 36 7.11 -13.19 10.16
N GLY A 37 6.98 -13.06 11.48
CA GLY A 37 8.10 -13.11 12.41
C GLY A 37 7.81 -12.41 13.73
N ASP A 38 8.81 -12.38 14.61
CA ASP A 38 8.75 -11.82 15.96
C ASP A 38 8.84 -10.29 15.95
N TRP A 39 7.86 -9.64 15.35
CA TRP A 39 7.75 -8.18 15.28
C TRP A 39 7.46 -7.57 16.66
N ALA A 40 8.22 -6.54 17.03
CA ALA A 40 8.02 -5.83 18.29
C ALA A 40 8.28 -4.33 18.13
N ALA A 41 7.58 -3.50 18.94
CA ALA A 41 7.85 -2.08 19.07
C ALA A 41 9.10 -1.87 19.96
N THR A 42 10.28 -2.01 19.37
CA THR A 42 11.55 -1.96 20.12
C THR A 42 12.14 -0.57 20.25
N GLY A 43 11.73 0.38 19.40
CA GLY A 43 12.38 1.69 19.28
C GLY A 43 13.77 1.66 18.61
N ALA A 44 14.16 0.54 17.99
CA ALA A 44 15.52 0.35 17.47
C ALA A 44 15.98 1.37 16.42
N LEU A 45 15.05 2.09 15.78
CA LEU A 45 15.35 3.11 14.79
C LEU A 45 15.12 4.54 15.32
N ASP A 46 14.70 4.71 16.57
CA ASP A 46 14.36 6.03 17.12
C ASP A 46 15.54 7.02 17.06
N GLY A 47 15.24 8.24 16.62
CA GLY A 47 16.22 9.30 16.41
C GLY A 47 16.95 9.23 15.06
N ILE A 48 16.64 8.24 14.23
CA ILE A 48 17.21 8.07 12.89
C ILE A 48 16.22 8.61 11.85
N ALA A 49 16.75 9.31 10.86
CA ALA A 49 16.02 9.68 9.64
C ALA A 49 16.79 9.22 8.42
N PHE A 50 16.08 8.80 7.37
CA PHE A 50 16.67 8.42 6.09
C PHE A 50 16.08 9.25 4.97
N ARG A 51 16.91 9.64 4.01
CA ARG A 51 16.44 10.18 2.73
C ARG A 51 16.41 9.04 1.72
N ILE A 52 15.23 8.75 1.20
CA ILE A 52 14.99 7.67 0.25
C ILE A 52 14.63 8.21 -1.14
N TYR A 53 15.06 7.47 -2.16
CA TYR A 53 14.75 7.69 -3.56
C TYR A 53 14.29 6.38 -4.16
N GLY A 54 13.24 6.42 -4.97
CA GLY A 54 12.67 5.23 -5.56
C GLY A 54 11.81 5.52 -6.77
N GLU A 55 11.05 4.52 -7.17
CA GLU A 55 10.14 4.61 -8.30
C GLU A 55 8.85 3.84 -8.03
N ASP A 56 7.75 4.33 -8.60
CA ASP A 56 6.56 3.52 -8.84
C ASP A 56 6.88 2.44 -9.86
N LEU A 57 6.81 1.18 -9.46
CA LEU A 57 7.15 0.03 -10.30
C LEU A 57 6.20 -0.15 -11.50
N SER A 58 5.03 0.50 -11.47
CA SER A 58 4.03 0.42 -12.55
C SER A 58 4.25 1.49 -13.61
N SER A 59 4.61 2.72 -13.21
CA SER A 59 4.72 3.86 -14.12
C SER A 59 6.15 4.34 -14.37
N GLY A 60 7.10 3.95 -13.53
CA GLY A 60 8.47 4.48 -13.52
C GLY A 60 8.56 5.92 -13.00
N ALA A 61 7.50 6.45 -12.38
CA ALA A 61 7.54 7.77 -11.77
C ALA A 61 8.52 7.78 -10.59
N GLU A 62 9.46 8.72 -10.61
CA GLU A 62 10.43 8.91 -9.53
C GLU A 62 9.74 9.43 -8.27
N LEU A 63 10.19 8.92 -7.11
CA LEU A 63 9.70 9.27 -5.79
C LEU A 63 10.89 9.61 -4.89
N LYS A 64 10.71 10.61 -4.04
CA LYS A 64 11.69 11.03 -3.05
C LYS A 64 10.95 11.31 -1.76
N ASP A 65 11.44 10.77 -0.66
CA ASP A 65 10.85 11.00 0.66
C ASP A 65 11.93 11.06 1.74
N GLU A 66 11.57 11.63 2.88
CA GLU A 66 12.30 11.51 4.13
C GLU A 66 11.46 10.74 5.13
N ILE A 67 12.00 9.62 5.60
CA ILE A 67 11.37 8.79 6.62
C ILE A 67 12.06 9.00 7.96
N ILE A 68 11.27 9.21 9.00
CA ILE A 68 11.74 9.64 10.32
C ILE A 68 11.19 8.68 11.36
N PHE A 69 12.07 8.21 12.25
CA PHE A 69 11.71 7.34 13.37
C PHE A 69 11.94 8.08 14.68
N ARG A 70 10.94 8.08 15.56
CA ARG A 70 11.00 8.77 16.86
C ARG A 70 10.01 8.16 17.84
N ASP A 71 10.47 7.88 19.06
CA ASP A 71 9.63 7.44 20.18
C ASP A 71 8.69 6.26 19.84
N GLY A 72 9.19 5.26 19.09
CA GLY A 72 8.41 4.11 18.64
C GLY A 72 7.46 4.40 17.47
N THR A 73 7.53 5.60 16.89
CA THR A 73 6.70 6.03 15.77
C THR A 73 7.51 6.36 14.52
N PHE A 74 6.84 6.27 13.37
CA PHE A 74 7.34 6.49 12.03
C PHE A 74 6.56 7.63 11.37
N LEU A 75 7.25 8.45 10.59
CA LEU A 75 6.65 9.46 9.74
C LEU A 75 7.32 9.43 8.36
N SER A 76 6.50 9.55 7.31
CA SER A 76 6.91 9.85 5.93
C SER A 76 6.54 11.30 5.65
N THR A 77 7.51 12.10 5.18
CA THR A 77 7.26 13.51 4.85
C THR A 77 6.30 13.67 3.67
N ASP A 78 6.40 12.79 2.67
CA ASP A 78 5.48 12.79 1.52
C ASP A 78 4.05 12.44 1.96
N CYS A 79 3.86 11.46 2.85
CA CYS A 79 2.54 11.14 3.38
C CYS A 79 1.97 12.31 4.20
N GLU A 80 2.80 12.95 5.02
CA GLU A 80 2.41 14.12 5.80
C GLU A 80 1.99 15.28 4.91
N GLU A 81 2.78 15.61 3.88
CA GLU A 81 2.44 16.67 2.93
C GLU A 81 1.17 16.34 2.13
N TYR A 82 0.98 15.07 1.76
CA TYR A 82 -0.15 14.66 0.92
C TYR A 82 -1.49 14.66 1.65
N CYS A 83 -1.57 14.08 2.86
CA CYS A 83 -2.84 13.96 3.59
C CYS A 83 -2.67 14.08 5.12
N ASN A 84 -1.58 14.66 5.63
CA ASN A 84 -1.41 14.83 7.09
C ASN A 84 -1.61 13.49 7.83
N PHE A 85 -0.96 12.43 7.32
CA PHE A 85 -1.04 11.09 7.89
C PHE A 85 -0.57 11.04 9.34
N GLY A 86 0.34 11.95 9.73
CA GLY A 86 0.92 12.00 11.05
C GLY A 86 1.86 10.82 11.34
N TRP A 87 2.08 10.61 12.64
CA TRP A 87 2.95 9.57 13.16
C TRP A 87 2.21 8.23 13.28
N SER A 88 2.83 7.15 12.81
CA SER A 88 2.30 5.79 12.89
C SER A 88 3.21 4.91 13.74
N ASP A 89 2.66 4.01 14.54
CA ASP A 89 3.48 3.03 15.26
C ASP A 89 4.30 2.19 14.26
N TYR A 90 5.56 1.89 14.60
CA TYR A 90 6.36 0.95 13.82
C TYR A 90 6.82 -0.21 14.67
N GLN A 91 7.06 -1.32 13.98
CA GLN A 91 7.63 -2.52 14.57
C GLN A 91 8.93 -2.86 13.89
N THR A 92 9.78 -3.56 14.61
CA THR A 92 11.06 -4.04 14.10
C THR A 92 11.27 -5.50 14.47
N LYS A 93 12.15 -6.15 13.72
CA LYS A 93 12.82 -7.38 14.11
C LYS A 93 14.26 -7.33 13.62
N GLU A 94 15.17 -8.03 14.29
CA GLU A 94 16.56 -8.12 13.86
C GLU A 94 16.89 -9.56 13.45
N ILE A 95 17.51 -9.72 12.28
CA ILE A 95 17.96 -11.02 11.79
C ILE A 95 19.38 -10.84 11.25
N ASN A 96 20.35 -11.56 11.83
CA ASN A 96 21.75 -11.54 11.39
C ASN A 96 22.36 -10.12 11.28
N GLY A 97 22.02 -9.23 12.21
CA GLY A 97 22.51 -7.84 12.23
C GLY A 97 21.85 -6.91 11.20
N VAL A 98 20.79 -7.35 10.53
CA VAL A 98 19.93 -6.50 9.70
C VAL A 98 18.66 -6.20 10.48
N VAL A 99 18.37 -4.90 10.62
CA VAL A 99 17.12 -4.45 11.22
C VAL A 99 16.06 -4.40 10.12
N TYR A 100 14.97 -5.13 10.33
CA TYR A 100 13.78 -5.05 9.51
C TYR A 100 12.78 -4.16 10.24
N PHE A 101 12.04 -3.33 9.50
CA PHE A 101 10.95 -2.57 10.07
C PHE A 101 9.68 -2.70 9.23
N THR A 102 8.55 -2.46 9.86
CA THR A 102 7.26 -2.32 9.19
C THR A 102 6.40 -1.29 9.90
N THR A 103 5.58 -0.58 9.14
CA THR A 103 4.55 0.31 9.64
C THR A 103 3.41 0.39 8.64
N THR A 104 2.23 0.81 9.10
CA THR A 104 1.09 1.12 8.27
C THR A 104 0.62 2.53 8.60
N ALA A 105 0.71 3.43 7.63
CA ALA A 105 0.25 4.80 7.74
C ALA A 105 -1.13 4.94 7.09
N ILE A 106 -2.03 5.70 7.73
CA ILE A 106 -3.41 5.87 7.29
C ILE A 106 -3.72 7.36 7.13
N CYS A 107 -4.25 7.73 5.97
CA CYS A 107 -4.74 9.08 5.70
C CYS A 107 -6.04 9.32 6.50
N PRO A 108 -6.15 10.40 7.29
CA PRO A 108 -7.35 10.69 8.07
C PRO A 108 -8.57 11.03 7.21
N ASP A 109 -8.36 11.64 6.02
CA ASP A 109 -9.42 12.27 5.25
C ASP A 109 -9.81 11.52 3.95
N ALA A 110 -9.04 10.51 3.57
CA ALA A 110 -9.28 9.74 2.35
C ALA A 110 -8.86 8.27 2.55
N PRO A 111 -9.38 7.33 1.74
CA PRO A 111 -9.16 5.90 1.97
C PRO A 111 -7.81 5.44 1.42
N HIS A 112 -6.74 6.10 1.87
CA HIS A 112 -5.35 5.78 1.55
C HIS A 112 -4.71 5.04 2.72
N THR A 113 -4.12 3.90 2.42
CA THR A 113 -3.31 3.11 3.35
C THR A 113 -1.95 2.89 2.72
N VAL A 114 -0.89 3.19 3.45
CA VAL A 114 0.48 3.02 2.99
C VAL A 114 1.17 2.03 3.91
N VAL A 115 1.52 0.86 3.37
CA VAL A 115 2.25 -0.18 4.10
C VAL A 115 3.70 -0.13 3.70
N TRP A 116 4.57 -0.06 4.70
CA TRP A 116 6.02 -0.03 4.53
C TRP A 116 6.63 -1.32 5.06
N TYR A 117 7.57 -1.88 4.29
CA TYR A 117 8.46 -2.94 4.73
C TYR A 117 9.88 -2.58 4.34
N GLY A 118 10.73 -2.39 5.35
CA GLY A 118 12.08 -1.92 5.13
C GLY A 118 13.15 -2.78 5.79
N THR A 119 14.36 -2.64 5.28
CA THR A 119 15.59 -3.22 5.83
C THR A 119 16.62 -2.13 6.00
N VAL A 120 17.31 -2.16 7.13
CA VAL A 120 18.37 -1.22 7.49
C VAL A 120 19.64 -2.02 7.77
N LYS A 121 20.73 -1.62 7.11
CA LYS A 121 22.05 -2.22 7.27
C LYS A 121 23.10 -1.12 7.37
N GLY A 122 23.53 -0.83 8.60
CA GLY A 122 24.36 0.34 8.86
C GLY A 122 23.60 1.61 8.50
N ASP A 123 24.17 2.43 7.62
CA ASP A 123 23.60 3.73 7.22
C ASP A 123 22.68 3.63 5.99
N GLU A 124 22.50 2.44 5.42
CA GLU A 124 21.67 2.22 4.23
C GLU A 124 20.29 1.67 4.60
N VAL A 125 19.28 2.13 3.87
CA VAL A 125 17.90 1.61 3.94
C VAL A 125 17.42 1.18 2.56
N ALA A 126 16.69 0.08 2.51
CA ALA A 126 15.88 -0.32 1.37
C ALA A 126 14.45 -0.57 1.83
N VAL A 127 13.48 -0.08 1.05
CA VAL A 127 12.06 -0.11 1.41
C VAL A 127 11.22 -0.54 0.22
N ASP A 128 10.35 -1.51 0.44
CA ASP A 128 9.21 -1.80 -0.40
C ASP A 128 7.97 -1.17 0.23
N VAL A 129 7.15 -0.53 -0.59
CA VAL A 129 5.98 0.22 -0.13
C VAL A 129 4.80 -0.06 -1.05
N THR A 130 3.60 -0.15 -0.50
CA THR A 130 2.38 -0.05 -1.30
C THR A 130 1.54 1.12 -0.81
N TRP A 131 1.26 2.07 -1.70
CA TRP A 131 0.21 3.04 -1.50
C TRP A 131 -1.09 2.49 -2.08
N THR A 132 -2.06 2.20 -1.23
CA THR A 132 -3.35 1.65 -1.66
C THR A 132 -4.48 2.64 -1.44
N THR A 133 -5.26 2.88 -2.49
CA THR A 133 -6.52 3.63 -2.41
C THR A 133 -7.68 2.66 -2.56
N ARG A 134 -8.48 2.46 -1.50
CA ARG A 134 -9.61 1.51 -1.53
C ARG A 134 -10.96 2.21 -1.54
N ARG A 135 -11.81 1.84 -2.50
CA ARG A 135 -13.22 2.24 -2.57
C ARG A 135 -14.07 1.01 -2.82
N TRP A 136 -15.38 1.10 -2.52
CA TRP A 136 -16.30 -0.03 -2.65
C TRP A 136 -16.38 -0.64 -4.06
N TYR A 137 -16.02 0.12 -5.10
CA TYR A 137 -16.09 -0.30 -6.50
C TYR A 137 -14.73 -0.44 -7.18
N TRP A 138 -13.63 -0.11 -6.50
CA TRP A 138 -12.30 -0.10 -7.10
C TRP A 138 -11.19 0.03 -6.06
N THR A 139 -10.07 -0.66 -6.31
CA THR A 139 -8.83 -0.53 -5.55
C THR A 139 -7.71 -0.12 -6.51
N ASN A 140 -6.98 0.94 -6.18
CA ASN A 140 -5.68 1.25 -6.77
C ASN A 140 -4.59 0.82 -5.82
N GLN A 141 -3.50 0.27 -6.34
CA GLN A 141 -2.28 0.09 -5.58
C GLN A 141 -1.10 0.57 -6.40
N ILE A 142 -0.24 1.37 -5.77
CA ILE A 142 1.00 1.86 -6.34
C ILE A 142 2.13 1.16 -5.58
N PRO A 143 2.76 0.13 -6.16
CA PRO A 143 3.92 -0.53 -5.57
C PRO A 143 5.17 0.31 -5.84
N ILE A 144 5.94 0.59 -4.80
CA ILE A 144 7.10 1.47 -4.83
C ILE A 144 8.28 0.71 -4.26
N ARG A 145 9.45 0.87 -4.90
CA ARG A 145 10.73 0.42 -4.35
C ARG A 145 11.66 1.60 -4.21
N SER A 146 12.20 1.78 -3.01
CA SER A 146 13.11 2.87 -2.70
C SER A 146 14.35 2.39 -1.96
N THR A 147 15.46 3.11 -2.13
CA THR A 147 16.67 2.96 -1.33
C THR A 147 17.12 4.33 -0.84
N GLY A 148 17.90 4.35 0.24
CA GLY A 148 18.33 5.60 0.83
C GLY A 148 19.47 5.44 1.81
N THR A 149 19.85 6.58 2.38
CA THR A 149 20.91 6.66 3.38
C THR A 149 20.48 7.55 4.54
N VAL A 150 21.11 7.33 5.70
CA VAL A 150 20.87 8.13 6.89
C VAL A 150 21.12 9.62 6.62
N ILE A 151 20.27 10.48 7.18
CA ILE A 151 20.47 11.93 7.17
C ILE A 151 21.38 12.27 8.36
N PRO A 152 22.58 12.83 8.14
CA PRO A 152 23.45 13.22 9.24
C PRO A 152 22.81 14.30 10.11
N PRO A 153 22.94 14.22 11.45
CA PRO A 153 22.33 15.19 12.36
C PRO A 153 22.80 16.65 12.14
N ASP A 154 23.99 16.84 11.57
CA ASP A 154 24.56 18.18 11.29
C ASP A 154 23.94 18.87 10.05
N ALA A 155 23.08 18.18 9.28
CA ALA A 155 22.37 18.76 8.15
C ALA A 155 21.13 19.59 8.55
N VAL A 156 20.82 19.69 9.85
CA VAL A 156 19.62 20.36 10.39
C VAL A 156 19.91 21.75 10.97
N SER A 157 21.15 22.23 10.90
CA SER A 157 21.49 23.62 11.26
C SER A 157 21.68 24.49 10.01
N GLY A 158 20.57 25.07 9.53
CA GLY A 158 20.54 26.10 8.49
C GLY A 158 19.30 26.98 8.63
#